data_AF-X1M5V2-F1
#
_entry.id   AF-X1M5V2-F1
#
_cell.length_a   1.000
_cell.length_b   1.000
_cell.length_c   1.000
_cell.angle_alpha   90.00
_cell.angle_beta   90.00
_cell.angle_gamma   90.00
#
_symmetry.space_group_name_H-M   'P 1'
#
loop_
_entity.id
_entity.type
_entity.pdbx_description
1 polymer ?
#
loop_
_entity_poly.entity_id
_entity_poly.type
_entity_poly.pdbx_seq_one_letter_code
_entity_poly.pdbx_strand_id
1 'polypeptide(L)'
;DEPTDVLAFSAREEIDAELPPFVQPPDGALHLGEVIISYPQAVTQAKEHRHSVKREIAILIIHGVLHLLGYEHDKPELERQMKTREQEILSCIEGGLG
;
A
#
# COMPACT_ATOMS: atom_id res chain seq x y z
N ASP A 1 1.77 12.79 -6.63
CA ASP A 1 0.74 13.40 -5.78
C ASP A 1 -0.55 13.55 -6.56
N GLU A 2 -1.20 12.41 -6.80
CA GLU A 2 -2.62 12.30 -7.15
C GLU A 2 -3.33 11.83 -5.88
N PRO A 3 -4.65 12.02 -5.71
CA PRO A 3 -5.36 11.61 -4.51
C PRO A 3 -5.37 10.08 -4.42
N THR A 4 -4.32 9.50 -3.84
CA THR A 4 -4.21 8.05 -3.67
C THR A 4 -5.00 7.65 -2.44
N ASP A 5 -6.01 6.81 -2.67
CA ASP A 5 -7.02 6.34 -1.71
C ASP A 5 -6.48 5.37 -0.64
N VAL A 6 -5.18 5.42 -0.43
CA VAL A 6 -4.43 4.64 0.54
C VAL A 6 -3.41 5.55 1.19
N LEU A 7 -3.60 5.80 2.48
CA LEU A 7 -2.57 6.43 3.30
C LEU A 7 -1.71 5.31 3.87
N ALA A 8 -0.43 5.32 3.51
CA ALA A 8 0.59 4.45 4.06
C ALA A 8 1.47 5.27 5.01
N PHE A 9 1.29 5.08 6.31
CA PHE A 9 2.11 5.75 7.33
C PHE A 9 3.29 4.88 7.68
N SER A 10 4.45 5.16 7.09
CA SER A 10 5.68 4.44 7.42
C SER A 10 6.16 4.82 8.82
N ALA A 11 6.41 3.85 9.70
CA ALA A 11 7.05 4.12 11.00
C ALA A 11 8.55 4.47 10.87
N ARG A 12 9.07 4.46 9.63
CA ARG A 12 10.42 4.85 9.21
C ARG A 12 10.41 6.30 8.70
N GLU A 13 9.88 7.25 9.47
CA GLU A 13 10.12 8.66 9.16
C GLU A 13 11.58 9.00 9.51
N GLU A 14 12.25 9.74 8.62
CA GLU A 14 13.51 10.39 8.94
C GLU A 14 13.26 11.24 10.19
N ILE A 15 13.96 10.89 11.26
CA ILE A 15 13.85 11.54 12.57
C ILE A 15 14.18 13.01 12.35
N ASP A 16 13.16 13.87 12.34
CA ASP A 16 13.38 15.30 12.49
C ASP A 16 14.09 15.47 13.84
N ALA A 17 15.32 15.99 13.82
CA ALA A 17 16.22 15.98 14.97
C ALA A 17 15.68 16.78 16.17
N GLU A 18 14.60 17.54 15.97
CA GLU A 18 13.91 18.35 16.98
C GLU A 18 12.64 17.69 17.56
N LEU A 19 12.18 16.56 17.03
CA LEU A 19 11.03 15.83 17.57
C LEU A 19 11.46 14.69 18.51
N PRO A 20 10.75 14.48 19.63
CA PRO A 20 11.02 13.33 20.49
C PRO A 20 10.85 12.04 19.69
N PRO A 21 11.74 11.05 19.85
CA PRO A 21 11.68 9.80 19.10
C PRO A 21 10.33 9.12 19.33
N PHE A 22 9.70 8.70 18.24
CA PHE A 22 8.45 7.95 18.32
C PHE A 22 8.67 6.70 19.18
N VAL A 23 7.91 6.59 20.27
CA VAL A 23 8.03 5.46 21.20
C VAL A 23 7.44 4.23 20.52
N GLN A 24 8.31 3.38 19.98
CA GLN A 24 7.88 2.11 19.42
C GLN A 24 7.41 1.16 20.54
N PRO A 25 6.39 0.31 20.28
CA PRO A 25 5.98 -0.71 21.23
C PRO A 25 7.17 -1.61 21.64
N PRO A 26 7.27 -2.00 22.91
CA PRO A 26 8.39 -2.80 23.41
C PRO A 26 8.27 -4.30 23.05
N ASP A 27 7.48 -4.65 22.02
CA ASP A 27 7.22 -6.03 21.60
C ASP A 27 8.34 -6.62 20.73
N GLY A 28 9.30 -5.80 20.31
CA GLY A 28 10.40 -6.21 19.43
C GLY A 28 9.95 -6.48 17.99
N ALA A 29 8.71 -6.10 17.63
CA ALA A 29 8.19 -6.24 16.28
C ALA A 29 8.51 -5.00 15.44
N LEU A 30 8.89 -5.23 14.18
CA LEU A 30 9.10 -4.15 13.22
C LEU A 30 7.74 -3.69 12.68
N HIS A 31 7.25 -2.55 13.17
CA HIS A 31 6.04 -1.93 12.66
C HIS A 31 6.36 -1.24 11.33
N LEU A 32 5.91 -1.83 10.21
CA LEU A 32 6.10 -1.24 8.88
C LEU A 32 5.27 0.04 8.73
N GLY A 33 4.06 0.03 9.29
CA GLY A 33 3.13 1.15 9.19
C GLY A 33 1.67 0.70 9.17
N GLU A 34 0.80 1.63 8.81
CA GLU A 34 -0.63 1.39 8.64
C GLU A 34 -1.06 1.63 7.20
N VAL A 35 -1.99 0.82 6.70
CA VAL A 35 -2.63 0.97 5.37
C VAL A 35 -4.10 1.24 5.60
N ILE A 36 -4.56 2.46 5.33
CA ILE A 36 -5.95 2.87 5.54
C ILE A 36 -6.67 2.91 4.20
N ILE A 37 -7.77 2.16 4.06
CA ILE A 37 -8.55 2.05 2.81
C ILE A 37 -9.97 2.54 3.05
N SER A 38 -10.41 3.50 2.23
CA SER A 38 -11.80 3.96 2.23
C SER A 38 -12.68 3.01 1.41
N TYR A 39 -13.52 2.21 2.08
CA TYR A 39 -14.41 1.25 1.40
C TYR A 39 -15.38 1.92 0.39
N PRO A 40 -16.07 3.03 0.70
CA PRO A 40 -16.97 3.68 -0.26
C PRO A 40 -16.24 4.13 -1.53
N GLN A 41 -14.98 4.56 -1.38
CA GLN A 41 -14.15 4.99 -2.48
C GLN A 41 -13.68 3.82 -3.33
N ALA A 42 -13.23 2.73 -2.70
CA ALA A 42 -12.91 1.48 -3.39
C ALA A 42 -14.12 0.92 -4.19
N VAL A 43 -15.35 1.11 -3.70
CA VAL A 43 -16.55 0.73 -4.46
C VAL A 43 -16.74 1.59 -5.72
N THR A 44 -16.45 2.89 -5.63
CA THR A 44 -16.51 3.81 -6.78
C THR A 44 -15.43 3.46 -7.80
N GLN A 45 -14.19 3.27 -7.36
CA GLN A 45 -13.06 2.87 -8.22
C GLN A 45 -13.29 1.53 -8.91
N ALA A 46 -13.77 0.53 -8.17
CA ALA A 46 -14.09 -0.78 -8.75
C ALA A 46 -15.09 -0.66 -9.92
N LYS A 47 -16.07 0.25 -9.82
CA LYS A 47 -17.03 0.53 -10.91
C LYS A 47 -16.37 1.23 -12.09
N GLU A 48 -15.53 2.24 -11.84
CA GLU A 48 -14.81 2.99 -12.88
C GLU A 48 -13.82 2.10 -13.64
N HIS A 49 -13.07 1.28 -12.90
CA HIS A 49 -12.09 0.34 -13.42
C HIS A 49 -12.71 -0.97 -13.97
N ARG A 50 -14.02 -1.14 -13.81
CA ARG A 50 -14.80 -2.29 -14.31
C ARG A 50 -14.31 -3.64 -13.77
N HIS A 51 -14.07 -3.74 -12.46
CA HIS A 51 -13.83 -5.02 -11.79
C HIS A 51 -14.56 -5.12 -10.44
N SER A 52 -14.40 -6.26 -9.76
CA SER A 52 -15.04 -6.48 -8.47
C SER A 52 -14.42 -5.58 -7.40
N VAL A 53 -15.26 -5.17 -6.43
CA VAL A 53 -14.80 -4.42 -5.23
C VAL A 53 -13.73 -5.21 -4.47
N LYS A 54 -13.86 -6.53 -4.41
CA LYS A 54 -12.85 -7.41 -3.79
C LYS A 54 -11.50 -7.29 -4.48
N ARG A 55 -11.48 -7.20 -5.81
CA ARG A 55 -10.26 -7.00 -6.58
C ARG A 55 -9.67 -5.61 -6.38
N GLU A 56 -10.49 -4.56 -6.30
CA GLU A 56 -10.02 -3.20 -5.97
C GLU A 56 -9.38 -3.15 -4.60
N ILE A 57 -10.05 -3.70 -3.58
CA ILE A 57 -9.48 -3.76 -2.23
C ILE A 57 -8.16 -4.54 -2.22
N ALA A 58 -8.05 -5.64 -2.97
CA ALA A 58 -6.79 -6.38 -3.08
C ALA A 58 -5.67 -5.51 -3.68
N ILE A 59 -5.96 -4.77 -4.75
CA ILE A 59 -4.99 -3.84 -5.37
C ILE A 59 -4.55 -2.77 -4.35
N LEU A 60 -5.50 -2.12 -3.68
CA LEU A 60 -5.20 -1.07 -2.70
C LEU A 60 -4.36 -1.59 -1.52
N ILE A 61 -4.62 -2.82 -1.04
CA ILE A 61 -3.80 -3.46 0.00
C ILE A 61 -2.39 -3.73 -0.52
N ILE A 62 -2.26 -4.36 -1.69
CA ILE A 62 -0.95 -4.70 -2.27
C ILE A 62 -0.13 -3.42 -2.49
N HIS A 63 -0.76 -2.39 -3.04
CA HIS A 63 -0.16 -1.09 -3.28
C HIS A 63 0.36 -0.47 -1.97
N GLY A 64 -0.50 -0.40 -0.94
CA GLY A 64 -0.12 0.13 0.37
C GLY A 64 1.00 -0.65 1.04
N VAL A 65 0.96 -1.98 0.99
CA VAL A 65 2.02 -2.84 1.54
C VAL A 65 3.34 -2.66 0.79
N LEU A 66 3.31 -2.56 -0.55
CA LEU A 66 4.52 -2.31 -1.34
C LEU A 66 5.13 -0.95 -0.98
N HIS A 67 4.31 0.09 -0.79
CA HIS A 67 4.80 1.37 -0.29
C HIS A 67 5.46 1.25 1.10
N LEU A 68 4.85 0.53 2.04
CA LEU A 68 5.45 0.29 3.36
C LEU A 68 6.76 -0.52 3.30
N LEU A 69 6.95 -1.33 2.26
CA LEU A 69 8.20 -2.05 2.01
C LEU A 69 9.28 -1.20 1.31
N GLY A 70 8.98 0.06 0.97
CA GLY A 70 9.89 0.99 0.32
C GLY A 70 9.89 0.91 -1.21
N TYR A 71 8.85 0.34 -1.82
CA TYR A 71 8.62 0.50 -3.26
C TYR A 71 8.01 1.87 -3.52
N GLU A 72 8.63 2.62 -4.44
CA GLU A 72 8.18 3.94 -4.86
C GLU A 72 7.92 3.95 -6.36
N HIS A 73 7.01 4.80 -6.82
CA HIS A 73 6.68 4.95 -8.24
C HIS A 73 7.10 6.31 -8.80
N ASP A 74 7.97 7.06 -8.11
CA ASP A 74 8.39 8.40 -8.53
C ASP A 74 9.31 8.43 -9.75
N LYS A 75 9.89 7.27 -10.10
CA LYS A 75 10.72 7.10 -11.30
C LYS A 75 10.11 6.00 -12.18
N PRO A 76 10.14 6.16 -13.51
CA PRO A 76 9.53 5.21 -14.44
C PRO A 76 10.10 3.78 -14.32
N GLU A 77 11.38 3.65 -13.95
CA GLU A 77 12.01 2.34 -13.71
C GLU A 77 11.47 1.68 -12.43
N LEU A 78 11.28 2.46 -11.37
CA LEU A 78 10.76 1.98 -10.08
C LEU A 78 9.26 1.66 -10.17
N GLU A 79 8.50 2.50 -10.87
CA GLU A 79 7.09 2.26 -11.19
C GLU A 79 6.92 0.92 -11.91
N ARG A 80 7.78 0.61 -12.89
CA ARG A 80 7.72 -0.65 -13.63
C ARG A 80 8.00 -1.86 -12.74
N GLN A 81 8.95 -1.74 -11.82
CA GLN A 81 9.24 -2.79 -10.84
C GLN A 81 8.08 -3.00 -9.87
N MET A 82 7.52 -1.90 -9.33
CA MET A 82 6.36 -1.93 -8.44
C MET A 82 5.16 -2.57 -9.13
N LYS A 83 4.83 -2.14 -10.35
CA LYS A 83 3.71 -2.67 -11.13
C LYS A 83 3.87 -4.16 -11.47
N THR A 84 5.11 -4.60 -11.71
CA THR A 84 5.41 -6.03 -11.91
C THR A 84 5.11 -6.81 -10.63
N ARG A 85 5.56 -6.31 -9.47
CA ARG A 85 5.28 -6.92 -8.16
C ARG A 85 3.79 -6.94 -7.84
N GLU A 86 3.07 -5.85 -8.11
CA GLU A 86 1.62 -5.79 -7.92
C GLU A 86 0.90 -6.88 -8.72
N GLN A 87 1.25 -7.06 -9.99
CA GLN A 87 0.66 -8.09 -10.86
C GLN A 87 1.00 -9.51 -10.39
N GLU A 88 2.24 -9.76 -9.97
CA GLU A 88 2.67 -11.06 -9.42
C GLU A 88 1.84 -11.44 -8.18
N ILE A 89 1.73 -10.52 -7.22
CA ILE A 89 1.01 -10.75 -5.97
C ILE A 89 -0.50 -10.88 -6.21
N LEU A 90 -1.06 -10.02 -7.05
CA LEU A 90 -2.47 -10.08 -7.41
C LEU A 90 -2.83 -11.41 -8.06
N SER A 91 -1.98 -11.92 -8.95
CA SER A 91 -2.17 -13.23 -9.60
C SER A 91 -2.14 -14.38 -8.59
N CYS A 92 -1.27 -14.32 -7.57
CA CYS A 92 -1.25 -15.31 -6.49
C CYS A 92 -2.54 -15.31 -5.66
N ILE A 93 -3.08 -14.11 -5.36
CA ILE A 93 -4.32 -13.98 -4.56
C ILE A 93 -5.53 -14.41 -5.38
N GLU A 94 -5.61 -14.06 -6.66
CA GLU A 94 -6.69 -14.49 -7.55
C GLU A 94 -6.70 -16.02 -7.75
N GLY A 95 -5.53 -16.67 -7.79
CA GLY A 95 -5.41 -18.13 -7.85
C GLY A 95 -5.81 -18.87 -6.56
N GLY A 96 -5.77 -18.20 -5.40
CA GLY A 96 -6.20 -18.74 -4.11
C GLY A 96 -7.67 -18.45 -3.75
N LEU A 97 -8.37 -17.70 -4.59
CA LEU A 97 -9.78 -17.32 -4.41
C LEU A 97 -10.76 -18.18 -5.23
N GLY A 98 -10.25 -19.22 -5.90
CA GLY A 98 -11.01 -20.22 -6.65
C GLY A 98 -11.51 -21.37 -5.79
#